data_AF-A0A2A2KG29-F1
#
_entry.id   AF-A0A2A2KG29-F1
#
_cell.length_a   1.000
_cell.length_b   1.000
_cell.length_c   1.000
_cell.angle_alpha   90.00
_cell.angle_beta   90.00
_cell.angle_gamma   90.00
#
_symmetry.space_group_name_H-M   'P 1'
#
loop_
_entity.id
_entity.type
_entity.pdbx_description
1 polymer ?
#
loop_
_entity_poly.entity_id
_entity_poly.type
_entity_poly.pdbx_seq_one_letter_code
_entity_poly.pdbx_strand_id
1 'polypeptide(L)'
;MNTTRRTLLIGTAVAAGCASLPALARSRRRTAMQVQSWMALASVPGASWAVLDGEAEPVSSAVGYAKVGEANATTETLFEAASLSKPVLAAAIHDLVRDGSVDLDEPVAKHIDFTTDVATKATTPRHLLSHSSGLPNWRTEAGSDLVSRFKPGSHFRYSGEGYALLARLAEKSPVRPQRRSSVPEF
;
A
#
# COMPACT_ATOMS: atom_id res chain seq x y z
N MET A 1 45.35 44.58 -45.08
CA MET A 1 44.03 45.13 -44.67
C MET A 1 43.07 43.96 -44.48
N ASN A 2 42.32 43.99 -43.36
CA ASN A 2 41.14 43.18 -43.00
C ASN A 2 41.31 41.66 -42.76
N THR A 3 40.76 41.03 -41.72
CA THR A 3 40.29 41.42 -40.37
C THR A 3 39.98 40.08 -39.68
N THR A 4 40.59 39.78 -38.54
CA THR A 4 40.33 38.57 -37.75
C THR A 4 39.03 38.74 -36.96
N ARG A 5 37.97 38.00 -37.30
CA ARG A 5 36.74 37.95 -36.48
C ARG A 5 36.91 36.92 -35.36
N ARG A 6 37.03 37.40 -34.11
CA ARG A 6 36.86 36.59 -32.90
C ARG A 6 35.38 36.63 -32.51
N THR A 7 34.70 35.49 -32.61
CA THR A 7 33.34 35.32 -32.07
C THR A 7 33.47 34.83 -30.63
N LEU A 8 33.08 35.68 -29.68
CA LEU A 8 32.94 35.32 -28.27
C LEU A 8 31.48 34.86 -28.04
N LEU A 9 31.26 33.57 -27.83
CA LEU A 9 29.98 33.02 -27.38
C LEU A 9 29.92 33.16 -25.85
N ILE A 10 29.18 34.15 -25.37
CA ILE A 10 28.78 34.23 -23.96
C ILE A 10 27.58 33.30 -23.79
N GLY A 11 27.84 32.09 -23.31
CA GLY A 11 26.80 31.17 -22.87
C GLY A 11 26.19 31.68 -21.57
N THR A 12 25.00 32.26 -21.63
CA THR A 12 24.15 32.50 -20.45
C THR A 12 23.71 31.16 -19.89
N ALA A 13 24.31 30.75 -18.77
CA ALA A 13 23.78 29.68 -17.95
C ALA A 13 22.43 30.12 -17.37
N VAL A 14 21.34 29.53 -17.86
CA VAL A 14 20.01 29.67 -17.26
C VAL A 14 20.05 28.90 -15.94
N ALA A 15 20.29 29.61 -14.83
CA ALA A 15 20.12 29.09 -13.48
C ALA A 15 18.63 29.06 -13.11
N ALA A 16 17.85 28.20 -13.78
CA ALA A 16 16.48 27.89 -13.38
C ALA A 16 16.51 26.58 -12.58
N GLY A 17 16.63 26.66 -11.25
CA GLY A 17 16.51 25.44 -10.41
C GLY A 17 16.90 25.53 -8.93
N CYS A 18 17.57 26.59 -8.45
CA CYS A 18 18.12 26.58 -7.07
C CYS A 18 17.11 26.83 -5.93
N ALA A 19 15.84 27.15 -6.22
CA ALA A 19 14.88 27.50 -5.16
C ALA A 19 14.23 26.29 -4.46
N SER A 20 14.33 25.08 -5.01
CA SER A 20 13.68 23.87 -4.47
C SER A 20 14.52 23.13 -3.41
N LEU A 21 15.85 23.20 -3.50
CA LEU A 21 16.77 22.49 -2.59
C LEU A 21 16.65 22.92 -1.11
N PRO A 22 16.55 24.23 -0.76
CA PRO A 22 16.48 24.66 0.64
C PRO A 22 15.15 24.30 1.31
N ALA A 23 14.04 24.33 0.56
CA ALA A 23 12.72 23.97 1.05
C ALA A 23 12.63 22.48 1.35
N LEU A 24 13.16 21.64 0.45
CA LEU A 24 13.20 20.19 0.61
C LEU A 24 14.11 19.76 1.78
N ALA A 25 15.29 20.38 1.92
CA ALA A 25 16.18 20.14 3.06
C ALA A 25 15.57 20.56 4.40
N ARG A 26 14.82 21.67 4.42
CA ARG A 26 14.09 22.13 5.61
C ARG A 26 12.94 21.19 5.98
N SER A 27 12.18 20.71 4.98
CA SER A 27 11.16 19.67 5.14
C SER A 27 11.76 18.39 5.73
N ARG A 28 12.85 17.87 5.15
CA ARG A 28 13.59 16.70 5.64
C ARG A 28 13.94 16.80 7.12
N ARG A 29 14.58 17.91 7.50
CA ARG A 29 15.05 18.11 8.88
C ARG A 29 13.89 18.17 9.86
N ARG A 30 12.78 18.83 9.50
CA ARG A 30 11.58 18.90 10.32
C ARG A 30 10.96 17.52 10.52
N THR A 31 10.77 16.75 9.45
CA THR A 31 10.22 15.39 9.52
C THR A 31 11.12 14.48 10.36
N ALA A 32 12.44 14.53 10.16
CA ALA A 32 13.39 13.75 10.96
C ALA A 32 13.29 14.04 12.47
N MET A 33 13.22 15.33 12.87
CA MET A 33 13.07 15.72 14.28
C MET A 33 11.73 15.26 14.87
N GLN A 34 10.65 15.29 14.08
CA GLN A 34 9.34 14.81 14.51
C GLN A 34 9.34 13.28 14.69
N VAL A 35 9.88 12.53 13.74
CA VAL A 35 9.98 11.06 13.80
C VAL A 35 10.78 10.63 15.04
N GLN A 36 11.94 11.25 15.30
CA GLN A 36 12.74 10.94 16.49
C GLN A 36 11.99 11.24 17.79
N SER A 37 11.20 12.32 17.82
CA SER A 37 10.39 12.68 18.99
C SER A 37 9.27 11.66 19.24
N TRP A 38 8.61 11.18 18.18
CA TRP A 38 7.60 10.11 18.28
C TRP A 38 8.22 8.78 18.67
N MET A 39 9.40 8.45 18.13
CA MET A 39 10.14 7.26 18.51
C MET A 39 10.49 7.25 20.00
N ALA A 40 10.97 8.38 20.53
CA ALA A 40 11.25 8.52 21.95
C ALA A 40 9.98 8.36 22.81
N LEU A 41 8.87 8.96 22.39
CA LEU A 41 7.58 8.85 23.11
C LEU A 41 7.03 7.41 23.11
N ALA A 42 7.15 6.71 21.99
CA ALA A 42 6.59 5.37 21.79
C ALA A 42 7.59 4.24 22.06
N SER A 43 8.80 4.55 22.54
CA SER A 43 9.90 3.59 22.74
C SER A 43 10.18 2.73 21.50
N VAL A 44 10.11 3.34 20.32
CA VAL A 44 10.38 2.66 19.04
C VAL A 44 11.88 2.69 18.75
N PRO A 45 12.55 1.53 18.59
CA PRO A 45 14.01 1.46 18.48
C PRO A 45 14.56 1.90 17.12
N GLY A 46 13.75 1.87 16.07
CA GLY A 46 14.15 2.27 14.73
C GLY A 46 12.96 2.54 13.83
N ALA A 47 13.15 3.43 12.86
CA ALA A 47 12.12 3.79 11.90
C ALA A 47 12.75 4.17 10.56
N SER A 48 12.04 3.87 9.48
CA SER A 48 12.27 4.42 8.14
C SER A 48 11.03 5.21 7.72
N TRP A 49 11.23 6.29 6.96
CA TRP A 49 10.14 7.13 6.47
C TRP A 49 10.46 7.67 5.07
N ALA A 50 9.40 7.98 4.33
CA ALA A 50 9.46 8.68 3.06
C ALA A 50 8.33 9.71 2.97
N VAL A 51 8.61 10.84 2.30
CA VAL A 51 7.62 11.85 1.93
C VAL A 51 7.59 11.91 0.40
N LEU A 52 6.39 11.75 -0.16
CA LEU A 52 6.11 11.90 -1.58
C LEU A 52 5.37 13.22 -1.79
N ASP A 53 5.72 13.97 -2.84
CA ASP A 53 5.11 15.25 -3.18
C ASP A 53 4.91 15.34 -4.70
N GLY A 54 3.74 14.92 -5.17
CA GLY A 54 3.45 14.79 -6.60
C GLY A 54 4.45 13.89 -7.31
N GLU A 55 4.97 14.36 -8.44
CA GLU A 55 5.97 13.68 -9.27
C GLU A 55 7.42 13.90 -8.81
N ALA A 56 7.64 14.61 -7.68
CA ALA A 56 8.99 14.83 -7.19
C ALA A 56 9.60 13.55 -6.62
N GLU A 57 10.93 13.43 -6.76
CA GLU A 57 11.70 12.32 -6.20
C GLU A 57 11.41 12.15 -4.69
N PRO A 58 11.08 10.92 -4.24
CA PRO A 58 10.77 10.67 -2.85
C PRO A 58 11.90 11.08 -1.92
N VAL A 59 11.52 11.70 -0.82
CA VAL A 59 12.44 12.10 0.21
C VAL A 59 12.35 11.11 1.37
N SER A 60 13.37 10.27 1.50
CA SER A 60 13.43 9.23 2.54
C SER A 60 14.61 9.39 3.49
N SER A 61 14.48 8.76 4.67
CA SER A 61 15.55 8.58 5.66
C SER A 61 15.19 7.45 6.63
N ALA A 62 16.19 6.91 7.31
CA ALA A 62 16.01 5.98 8.43
C ALA A 62 16.82 6.44 9.65
N VAL A 63 16.39 6.01 10.84
CA VAL A 63 17.00 6.32 12.13
C VAL A 63 16.88 5.12 13.07
N GLY A 64 17.84 4.95 13.97
CA GLY A 64 17.84 3.88 14.96
C GLY A 64 18.20 2.51 14.36
N TYR A 65 17.53 1.46 14.83
CA TYR A 65 17.95 0.07 14.59
C TYR A 65 16.95 -0.72 13.75
N ALA A 66 17.46 -1.52 12.81
CA ALA A 66 16.72 -2.62 12.21
C ALA A 66 16.58 -3.77 13.23
N LYS A 67 17.66 -4.00 14.00
CA LYS A 67 17.72 -4.95 15.10
C LYS A 67 18.61 -4.41 16.20
N VAL A 68 18.06 -4.24 17.40
CA VAL A 68 18.76 -3.64 18.54
C VAL A 68 20.02 -4.44 18.88
N GLY A 69 21.16 -3.74 18.96
CA GLY A 69 22.46 -4.33 19.26
C GLY A 69 23.15 -5.04 18.09
N GLU A 70 22.53 -5.09 16.91
CA GLU A 70 23.06 -5.85 15.77
C GLU A 70 23.14 -5.03 14.48
N ALA A 71 22.08 -4.31 14.12
CA ALA A 71 22.01 -3.61 12.84
C ALA A 71 21.27 -2.28 12.93
N ASN A 72 21.83 -1.24 12.30
CA ASN A 72 21.17 0.05 12.11
C ASN A 72 20.11 -0.04 11.02
N ALA A 73 19.03 0.73 11.16
CA ALA A 73 18.03 0.88 10.12
C ALA A 73 18.58 1.69 8.94
N THR A 74 18.21 1.28 7.74
CA THR A 74 18.49 1.96 6.46
C THR A 74 17.19 2.17 5.71
N THR A 75 17.21 2.95 4.61
CA THR A 75 16.04 3.08 3.72
C THR A 75 15.64 1.76 3.07
N GLU A 76 16.57 0.79 3.02
CA GLU A 76 16.37 -0.55 2.45
C GLU A 76 15.97 -1.60 3.49
N THR A 77 15.86 -1.22 4.77
CA THR A 77 15.45 -2.17 5.82
C THR A 77 14.00 -2.58 5.63
N LEU A 78 13.76 -3.89 5.55
CA LEU A 78 12.42 -4.45 5.50
C LEU A 78 11.80 -4.51 6.89
N PHE A 79 10.59 -4.00 7.02
CA PHE A 79 9.76 -4.09 8.21
C PHE A 79 8.50 -4.88 7.89
N GLU A 80 7.96 -5.60 8.88
CA GLU A 80 6.67 -6.25 8.76
C GLU A 80 5.56 -5.21 8.51
N ALA A 81 4.99 -5.21 7.31
CA ALA A 81 3.94 -4.25 6.93
C ALA A 81 2.63 -4.46 7.72
N ALA A 82 2.43 -5.65 8.29
CA ALA A 82 1.23 -6.03 9.02
C ALA A 82 -0.05 -5.65 8.23
N SER A 83 -0.93 -4.83 8.83
CA SER A 83 -2.19 -4.44 8.16
C SER A 83 -2.02 -3.42 7.02
N LEU A 84 -0.83 -2.84 6.83
CA LEU A 84 -0.54 -1.99 5.67
C LEU A 84 -0.51 -2.78 4.35
N SER A 85 -0.50 -4.12 4.40
CA SER A 85 -0.66 -4.96 3.21
C SER A 85 -2.09 -4.95 2.63
N LYS A 86 -3.09 -4.53 3.41
CA LYS A 86 -4.50 -4.58 2.99
C LYS A 86 -4.83 -3.69 1.80
N PRO A 87 -4.43 -2.40 1.75
CA PRO A 87 -4.63 -1.57 0.56
C PRO A 87 -3.99 -2.15 -0.71
N VAL A 88 -2.83 -2.80 -0.59
CA VAL A 88 -2.17 -3.47 -1.72
C VAL A 88 -3.04 -4.62 -2.24
N LEU A 89 -3.55 -5.48 -1.33
CA LEU A 89 -4.48 -6.54 -1.72
C LEU A 89 -5.79 -5.98 -2.31
N ALA A 90 -6.32 -4.89 -1.74
CA ALA A 90 -7.53 -4.25 -2.26
C ALA A 90 -7.33 -3.73 -3.69
N ALA A 91 -6.15 -3.17 -4.01
CA ALA A 91 -5.80 -2.78 -5.37
C ALA A 91 -5.71 -3.98 -6.32
N ALA A 92 -5.11 -5.09 -5.88
CA ALA A 92 -5.07 -6.33 -6.67
C ALA A 92 -6.48 -6.90 -6.94
N ILE A 93 -7.35 -6.90 -5.92
CA ILE A 93 -8.77 -7.30 -6.09
C ILE A 93 -9.49 -6.36 -7.05
N HIS A 94 -9.23 -5.05 -6.97
CA HIS A 94 -9.80 -4.08 -7.89
C HIS A 94 -9.42 -4.37 -9.35
N ASP A 95 -8.16 -4.75 -9.62
CA ASP A 95 -7.74 -5.16 -10.96
C ASP A 95 -8.46 -6.43 -11.45
N LEU A 96 -8.64 -7.42 -10.58
CA LEU A 96 -9.43 -8.63 -10.86
C LEU A 96 -10.94 -8.37 -11.02
N VAL A 97 -11.46 -7.29 -10.44
CA VAL A 97 -12.83 -6.85 -10.71
C VAL A 97 -12.91 -6.21 -12.09
N ARG A 98 -11.92 -5.38 -12.44
CA ARG A 98 -11.86 -4.69 -13.73
C ARG A 98 -11.74 -5.65 -14.92
N ASP A 99 -11.03 -6.77 -14.77
CA ASP A 99 -10.90 -7.79 -15.82
C ASP A 99 -12.07 -8.79 -15.86
N GLY A 100 -12.99 -8.72 -14.89
CA GLY A 100 -14.16 -9.58 -14.76
C GLY A 100 -13.85 -10.97 -14.20
N SER A 101 -12.69 -11.17 -13.56
CA SER A 101 -12.34 -12.41 -12.87
C SER A 101 -12.89 -12.52 -11.46
N VAL A 102 -13.21 -11.41 -10.81
CA VAL A 102 -13.90 -11.33 -9.53
C VAL A 102 -15.15 -10.47 -9.67
N ASP A 103 -16.29 -10.98 -9.21
CA ASP A 103 -17.52 -10.20 -9.02
C ASP A 103 -17.64 -9.80 -7.53
N LEU A 104 -17.79 -8.49 -7.27
CA LEU A 104 -17.90 -7.95 -5.92
C LEU A 104 -19.15 -8.42 -5.16
N ASP A 105 -20.20 -8.82 -5.89
CA ASP A 105 -21.50 -9.20 -5.35
C ASP A 105 -21.77 -10.71 -5.46
N GLU A 106 -20.84 -11.47 -6.04
CA GLU A 106 -20.90 -12.92 -6.03
C GLU A 106 -20.46 -13.48 -4.67
N PRO A 107 -21.24 -14.39 -4.05
CA PRO A 107 -20.84 -15.01 -2.79
C PRO A 107 -19.51 -15.76 -2.89
N VAL A 108 -18.59 -15.48 -1.96
CA VAL A 108 -17.25 -16.11 -1.90
C VAL A 108 -17.36 -17.63 -1.73
N ALA A 109 -18.43 -18.10 -1.10
CA ALA A 109 -18.73 -19.51 -0.88
C ALA A 109 -18.90 -20.32 -2.18
N LYS A 110 -19.07 -19.67 -3.34
CA LYS A 110 -19.06 -20.36 -4.64
C LYS A 110 -17.68 -20.82 -5.09
N HIS A 111 -16.62 -20.19 -4.57
CA HIS A 111 -15.23 -20.44 -4.99
C HIS A 111 -14.39 -21.11 -3.90
N ILE A 112 -14.77 -20.89 -2.65
CA ILE A 112 -14.01 -21.31 -1.47
C ILE A 112 -14.99 -21.86 -0.43
N ASP A 113 -14.75 -23.09 0.02
CA ASP A 113 -15.38 -23.60 1.23
C ASP A 113 -14.68 -22.99 2.46
N PHE A 114 -15.41 -22.17 3.21
CA PHE A 114 -14.90 -21.50 4.41
C PHE A 114 -15.87 -21.54 5.60
N THR A 115 -17.07 -22.07 5.38
CA THR A 115 -18.13 -22.13 6.39
C THR A 115 -19.23 -23.10 5.98
N THR A 116 -19.84 -23.76 6.95
CA THR A 116 -21.10 -24.48 6.79
C THR A 116 -22.32 -23.61 7.10
N ASP A 117 -22.14 -22.45 7.76
CA ASP A 117 -23.23 -21.56 8.14
C ASP A 117 -23.88 -20.86 6.93
N VAL A 118 -25.19 -21.08 6.77
CA VAL A 118 -25.96 -20.62 5.60
C VAL A 118 -25.98 -19.10 5.49
N ALA A 119 -26.10 -18.38 6.60
CA ALA A 119 -26.12 -16.92 6.59
C ALA A 119 -24.75 -16.35 6.19
N THR A 120 -23.67 -16.96 6.68
CA THR A 120 -22.29 -16.56 6.40
C THR A 120 -21.90 -16.83 4.94
N LYS A 121 -22.47 -17.86 4.30
CA LYS A 121 -22.26 -18.14 2.88
C LYS A 121 -22.66 -16.98 1.96
N ALA A 122 -23.53 -16.08 2.40
CA ALA A 122 -23.89 -14.86 1.65
C ALA A 122 -22.81 -13.76 1.67
N THR A 123 -21.66 -14.00 2.30
CA THR A 123 -20.52 -13.06 2.28
C THR A 123 -19.95 -12.91 0.87
N THR A 124 -19.79 -11.68 0.41
CA THR A 124 -19.27 -11.32 -0.92
C THR A 124 -17.93 -10.58 -0.78
N PRO A 125 -17.12 -10.46 -1.84
CA PRO A 125 -15.89 -9.68 -1.80
C PRO A 125 -16.11 -8.23 -1.36
N ARG A 126 -17.23 -7.61 -1.74
CA ARG A 126 -17.63 -6.28 -1.26
C ARG A 126 -17.67 -6.23 0.26
N HIS A 127 -18.32 -7.21 0.91
CA HIS A 127 -18.40 -7.30 2.36
C HIS A 127 -17.03 -7.51 3.02
N LEU A 128 -16.12 -8.25 2.36
CA LEU A 128 -14.77 -8.48 2.87
C LEU A 128 -13.92 -7.20 2.81
N LEU A 129 -13.92 -6.50 1.68
CA LEU A 129 -13.16 -5.27 1.45
C LEU A 129 -13.58 -4.14 2.41
N SER A 130 -14.89 -4.01 2.66
CA SER A 130 -15.46 -2.99 3.54
C SER A 130 -15.48 -3.38 5.02
N HIS A 131 -14.92 -4.54 5.40
CA HIS A 131 -15.02 -5.08 6.75
C HIS A 131 -16.47 -5.17 7.27
N SER A 132 -17.42 -5.47 6.39
CA SER A 132 -18.84 -5.62 6.77
C SER A 132 -19.36 -7.05 6.70
N SER A 133 -18.47 -8.03 6.54
CA SER A 133 -18.83 -9.45 6.52
C SER A 133 -19.30 -9.98 7.87
N GLY A 134 -18.88 -9.33 8.96
CA GLY A 134 -19.10 -9.83 10.31
C GLY A 134 -18.22 -11.02 10.66
N LEU A 135 -17.17 -11.33 9.91
CA LEU A 135 -16.16 -12.36 10.23
C LEU A 135 -15.20 -11.86 11.33
N PRO A 136 -14.52 -12.75 12.09
CA PRO A 136 -13.62 -12.35 13.16
C PRO A 136 -12.33 -11.72 12.61
N ASN A 137 -11.52 -11.12 13.49
CA ASN A 137 -10.19 -10.66 13.07
C ASN A 137 -9.26 -11.84 12.76
N TRP A 138 -9.27 -12.85 13.64
CA TRP A 138 -8.50 -14.07 13.53
C TRP A 138 -9.35 -15.25 13.96
N ARG A 139 -9.23 -16.39 13.29
CA ARG A 139 -9.75 -17.66 13.80
C ARG A 139 -8.94 -18.12 15.00
N THR A 140 -9.61 -18.83 15.92
CA THR A 140 -8.96 -19.46 17.07
C THR A 140 -8.22 -20.74 16.69
N GLU A 141 -8.75 -21.46 15.70
CA GLU A 141 -8.23 -22.76 15.24
C GLU A 141 -8.09 -22.77 13.73
N ALA A 142 -6.96 -23.25 13.22
CA ALA A 142 -6.74 -23.35 11.79
C ALA A 142 -7.78 -24.28 11.15
N GLY A 143 -8.37 -23.83 10.03
CA GLY A 143 -9.35 -24.63 9.29
C GLY A 143 -10.76 -24.68 9.88
N SER A 144 -11.00 -24.09 11.06
CA SER A 144 -12.36 -24.01 11.60
C SER A 144 -13.27 -23.13 10.75
N ASP A 145 -14.57 -23.42 10.84
CA ASP A 145 -15.61 -22.66 10.16
C ASP A 145 -15.61 -21.21 10.61
N LEU A 146 -15.65 -20.30 9.64
CA LEU A 146 -15.88 -18.90 9.94
C LEU A 146 -17.38 -18.64 10.01
N VAL A 147 -17.83 -17.98 11.08
CA VAL A 147 -19.24 -17.62 11.28
C VAL A 147 -19.35 -16.11 11.46
N SER A 148 -20.24 -15.50 10.70
CA SER A 148 -20.53 -14.07 10.79
C SER A 148 -21.32 -13.76 12.07
N ARG A 149 -20.88 -12.74 12.81
CA ARG A 149 -21.57 -12.28 14.04
C ARG A 149 -22.87 -11.53 13.77
N PHE A 150 -23.05 -11.07 12.54
CA PHE A 150 -24.23 -10.34 12.07
C PHE A 150 -24.39 -10.59 10.57
N LYS A 151 -25.55 -10.24 10.03
CA LYS A 151 -25.82 -10.36 8.58
C LYS A 151 -24.73 -9.61 7.78
N PRO A 152 -24.02 -10.26 6.83
CA PRO A 152 -23.06 -9.57 5.98
C PRO A 152 -23.66 -8.31 5.32
N GLY A 153 -22.91 -7.21 5.35
CA GLY A 153 -23.33 -5.90 4.85
C GLY A 153 -24.05 -5.02 5.88
N SER A 154 -24.47 -5.55 7.03
CA SER A 154 -25.29 -4.77 7.99
C SER A 154 -24.50 -3.86 8.94
N HIS A 155 -23.25 -4.20 9.27
CA HIS A 155 -22.43 -3.49 10.25
C HIS A 155 -20.96 -3.55 9.87
N PHE A 156 -20.14 -2.64 10.41
CA PHE A 156 -18.69 -2.70 10.30
C PHE A 156 -18.07 -3.50 11.46
N ARG A 157 -17.13 -4.38 11.13
CA ARG A 157 -16.21 -5.04 12.07
C ARG A 157 -14.92 -5.40 11.37
N TYR A 158 -13.81 -4.81 11.82
CA TYR A 158 -12.48 -5.12 11.29
C TYR A 158 -12.19 -6.62 11.32
N SER A 159 -11.72 -7.16 10.19
CA SER A 159 -11.57 -8.60 9.98
C SER A 159 -10.32 -8.90 9.14
N GLY A 160 -9.30 -9.50 9.78
CA GLY A 160 -8.17 -10.12 9.11
C GLY A 160 -8.56 -11.36 8.31
N GLU A 161 -9.45 -12.20 8.86
CA GLU A 161 -10.01 -13.37 8.13
C GLU A 161 -10.70 -12.97 6.82
N GLY A 162 -11.38 -11.83 6.80
CA GLY A 162 -11.98 -11.33 5.56
C GLY A 162 -10.94 -11.03 4.49
N TYR A 163 -9.80 -10.44 4.86
CA TYR A 163 -8.69 -10.22 3.93
C TYR A 163 -7.96 -11.52 3.56
N ALA A 164 -7.86 -12.49 4.48
CA ALA A 164 -7.33 -13.81 4.15
C ALA A 164 -8.21 -14.55 3.12
N LEU A 165 -9.54 -14.42 3.22
CA LEU A 165 -10.47 -14.94 2.21
C LEU A 165 -10.32 -14.22 0.87
N LEU A 166 -10.14 -12.89 0.85
CA LEU A 166 -9.85 -12.15 -0.38
C LEU A 166 -8.56 -12.63 -1.05
N ALA A 167 -7.49 -12.87 -0.29
CA ALA A 167 -6.23 -13.38 -0.83
C ALA A 167 -6.43 -14.76 -1.49
N ARG A 168 -7.12 -15.69 -0.80
CA ARG A 168 -7.46 -17.00 -1.35
C ARG A 168 -8.37 -16.92 -2.58
N LEU A 169 -9.26 -15.93 -2.64
CA LEU A 169 -10.11 -15.70 -3.80
C LEU A 169 -9.29 -15.21 -4.99
N ALA A 170 -8.37 -14.27 -4.77
CA ALA A 170 -7.45 -13.79 -5.80
C ALA A 170 -6.60 -14.93 -6.38
N GLU A 171 -6.06 -15.81 -5.53
CA GLU A 171 -5.28 -17.00 -5.95
C GLU A 171 -6.07 -17.97 -6.82
N LYS A 172 -7.38 -18.10 -6.59
CA LYS A 172 -8.28 -18.99 -7.34
C LYS A 172 -8.88 -18.34 -8.58
N SER A 173 -8.81 -17.01 -8.69
CA SER A 173 -9.42 -16.28 -9.78
C SER A 173 -8.58 -16.45 -11.04
N PRO A 174 -9.17 -16.89 -12.17
CA PRO A 174 -8.43 -17.06 -13.40
C PRO A 174 -7.91 -15.69 -13.87
N VAL A 175 -6.62 -15.57 -14.19
CA VAL A 175 -6.12 -14.36 -14.83
C VAL A 175 -6.67 -14.32 -16.25
N ARG A 176 -7.58 -13.39 -16.53
CA ARG A 176 -8.07 -13.19 -17.89
C ARG A 176 -7.01 -12.41 -18.68
N PRO A 177 -6.72 -12.78 -19.94
CA PRO A 177 -5.84 -11.97 -20.77
C PRO A 177 -6.41 -10.56 -20.83
N GLN A 178 -5.65 -9.57 -20.37
CA GLN A 178 -6.07 -8.18 -20.50
C GLN A 178 -6.35 -7.92 -21.98
N ARG A 179 -7.60 -7.60 -22.34
CA ARG A 179 -7.83 -6.89 -23.60
C ARG A 179 -7.01 -5.61 -23.45
N ARG A 180 -5.95 -5.46 -24.23
CA ARG A 180 -5.18 -4.20 -24.29
C ARG A 180 -6.19 -3.07 -24.39
N SER A 181 -6.41 -2.36 -23.30
CA SER A 181 -7.26 -1.18 -23.31
C SER A 181 -6.51 -0.13 -24.11
N SER A 182 -7.11 0.34 -25.20
CA SER A 182 -6.63 1.50 -25.95
C SER A 182 -6.87 2.76 -25.12
N VAL A 183 -6.11 2.92 -24.03
CA VAL A 183 -6.09 4.14 -23.22
C VAL A 183 -4.76 4.84 -23.50
N PRO A 184 -4.76 6.16 -23.80
CA PRO A 184 -3.54 6.88 -24.13
C PRO A 184 -2.63 6.97 -22.90
N GLU A 185 -1.32 6.87 -23.12
CA GLU A 185 -0.31 7.23 -22.12
C GLU A 185 -0.47 8.72 -21.78
N PHE A 186 -0.50 9.04 -20.48
CA PHE A 186 -0.46 10.42 -19.98
C PHE A 186 0.99 10.89 -19.86
#